data_AF-A0A962CIB4-F1
#
_entry.id   AF-A0A962CIB4-F1
#
_cell.length_a   1.000
_cell.length_b   1.000
_cell.length_c   1.000
_cell.angle_alpha   90.00
_cell.angle_beta   90.00
_cell.angle_gamma   90.00
#
_symmetry.space_group_name_H-M   'P 1'
#
loop_
_entity.id
_entity.type
_entity.pdbx_description
1 polymer ?
#
loop_
_entity_poly.entity_id
_entity_poly.type
_entity_poly.pdbx_seq_one_letter_code
_entity_poly.pdbx_strand_id
1 'polypeptide(L)'
;RAGLVQTIAERSQSPNNSEAVYLVIARNGKVLAGHRNELTVKLPKHGGWIRYPSRDAPESDEVLAFVRALPGGGWLVSGRTTGEQERLRELITRLGAVSLVLLALLTGLLGWLLRRSINRSLTASLDTVDRVAAGHLDERVPERPGNDGFARLGRTLNRMLDRIQELVGGIQSSTDAIAHDLRTPLMRLKTRLEAVETSA
;
A
#
# COMPACT_ATOMS: atom_id res chain seq x y z
N ARG A 1 57.99 14.11 -21.49
CA ARG A 1 57.76 12.64 -21.49
C ARG A 1 57.75 12.06 -20.07
N ALA A 2 58.71 12.40 -19.19
CA ALA A 2 58.74 11.93 -17.80
C ALA A 2 57.60 12.46 -16.91
N GLY A 3 57.24 13.74 -17.02
CA GLY A 3 56.22 14.35 -16.17
C GLY A 3 54.80 13.77 -16.32
N LEU A 4 54.38 13.42 -17.54
CA LEU A 4 53.04 12.86 -17.79
C LEU A 4 52.90 11.42 -17.26
N VAL A 5 54.00 10.65 -17.30
CA VAL A 5 54.05 9.30 -16.73
C VAL A 5 54.04 9.36 -15.20
N GLN A 6 54.73 10.34 -14.62
CA GLN A 6 54.78 10.53 -13.17
C GLN A 6 53.44 11.02 -12.60
N THR A 7 52.75 11.95 -13.25
CA THR A 7 51.43 12.43 -12.81
C THR A 7 50.34 11.34 -12.91
N ILE A 8 50.43 10.44 -13.90
CA ILE A 8 49.50 9.30 -14.03
C ILE A 8 49.81 8.23 -12.98
N ALA A 9 51.10 7.96 -12.72
CA ALA A 9 51.53 7.01 -11.69
C ALA A 9 51.18 7.46 -10.26
N GLU A 10 51.24 8.76 -9.98
CA GLU A 10 50.83 9.32 -8.68
C GLU A 10 49.32 9.26 -8.48
N ARG A 11 48.52 9.54 -9.51
CA ARG A 11 47.05 9.50 -9.40
C ARG A 11 46.47 8.09 -9.41
N SER A 12 47.18 7.09 -9.94
CA SER A 12 46.72 5.69 -9.96
C SER A 12 46.98 4.93 -8.66
N GLN A 13 47.73 5.52 -7.70
CA GLN A 13 47.99 4.90 -6.39
C GLN A 13 47.11 5.47 -5.27
N SER A 14 46.23 6.43 -5.57
CA SER A 14 45.27 6.94 -4.59
C SER A 14 44.25 5.85 -4.24
N PRO A 15 44.13 5.43 -2.97
CA PRO A 15 43.26 4.33 -2.53
C PRO A 15 41.76 4.63 -2.68
N ASN A 16 41.39 5.80 -3.22
CA ASN A 16 40.03 6.25 -3.43
C ASN A 16 39.58 6.14 -4.91
N ASN A 17 40.34 5.44 -5.76
CA ASN A 17 40.07 5.37 -7.20
C ASN A 17 40.41 4.00 -7.80
N SER A 18 39.99 2.94 -7.12
CA SER A 18 40.07 1.54 -7.61
C SER A 18 39.31 1.32 -8.92
N GLU A 19 38.49 2.28 -9.35
CA GLU A 19 37.71 2.19 -10.59
C GLU A 19 38.42 2.75 -11.83
N ALA A 20 39.45 3.59 -11.69
CA ALA A 20 40.09 4.24 -12.83
C ALA A 20 41.27 3.44 -13.36
N VAL A 21 41.07 2.80 -14.51
CA VAL A 21 42.10 2.05 -15.22
C VAL A 21 42.84 2.97 -16.19
N TYR A 22 44.10 3.28 -15.91
CA TYR A 22 44.99 4.00 -16.82
C TYR A 22 46.08 3.07 -17.34
N LEU A 23 46.19 2.91 -18.67
CA LEU A 23 47.32 2.23 -19.30
C LEU A 23 47.95 3.09 -20.39
N VAL A 24 49.28 3.07 -20.46
CA VAL A 24 50.07 3.66 -21.54
C VAL A 24 50.76 2.53 -22.28
N ILE A 25 50.58 2.46 -23.59
CA ILE A 25 51.16 1.43 -24.46
C ILE A 25 52.14 2.11 -25.43
N ALA A 26 53.33 1.54 -25.57
CA ALA A 26 54.33 1.96 -26.54
C ALA A 26 53.95 1.59 -27.98
N ARG A 27 54.63 2.20 -28.95
CA ARG A 27 54.46 1.92 -30.39
C ARG A 27 54.67 0.45 -30.78
N ASN A 28 55.38 -0.32 -29.96
CA ASN A 28 55.63 -1.75 -30.13
C ASN A 28 54.58 -2.65 -29.45
N GLY A 29 53.48 -2.08 -28.93
CA GLY A 29 52.43 -2.84 -28.23
C GLY A 29 52.77 -3.17 -26.77
N LYS A 30 53.95 -2.79 -26.26
CA LYS A 30 54.35 -3.06 -24.88
C LYS A 30 53.73 -2.03 -23.93
N VAL A 31 53.09 -2.49 -22.85
CA VAL A 31 52.58 -1.61 -21.78
C VAL A 31 53.77 -0.95 -21.07
N LEU A 32 53.79 0.38 -21.06
CA LEU A 32 54.83 1.21 -20.43
C LEU A 32 54.50 1.57 -18.98
N ALA A 33 53.23 1.77 -18.66
CA ALA A 33 52.75 2.10 -17.31
C ALA A 33 51.24 1.81 -17.20
N GLY A 34 50.77 1.32 -16.05
CA GLY A 34 49.36 1.00 -15.79
C GLY A 34 49.17 -0.26 -14.94
N HIS A 35 47.92 -0.55 -14.56
CA HIS A 35 47.57 -1.80 -13.86
C HIS A 35 47.93 -2.98 -14.78
N ARG A 36 48.82 -3.87 -14.31
CA ARG A 36 49.67 -4.71 -15.17
C ARG A 36 48.97 -5.91 -15.82
N ASN A 37 47.65 -6.04 -15.71
CA ASN A 37 46.92 -7.18 -16.25
C ASN A 37 46.46 -6.91 -17.70
N GLU A 38 47.38 -7.25 -18.62
CA GLU A 38 47.23 -7.56 -20.05
C GLU A 38 45.86 -7.28 -20.70
N LEU A 39 45.76 -6.14 -21.40
CA LEU A 39 44.70 -5.95 -22.41
C LEU A 39 44.86 -6.98 -23.53
N THR A 40 43.98 -7.98 -23.58
CA THR A 40 43.79 -8.88 -24.74
C THR A 40 42.79 -8.26 -25.74
N VAL A 41 42.90 -6.97 -26.01
CA VAL A 41 41.93 -6.25 -26.86
C VAL A 41 42.66 -5.64 -28.04
N LYS A 42 42.16 -5.91 -29.25
CA LYS A 42 42.66 -5.25 -30.47
C LYS A 42 42.40 -3.75 -30.37
N LEU A 43 43.47 -2.96 -30.24
CA LEU A 43 43.34 -1.52 -30.19
C LEU A 43 42.82 -0.97 -31.53
N PRO A 44 41.85 -0.04 -31.50
CA PRO A 44 41.32 0.56 -32.72
C PRO A 44 42.39 1.39 -33.42
N LYS A 45 42.38 1.38 -34.76
CA LYS A 45 43.38 2.07 -35.61
C LYS A 45 43.32 3.60 -35.50
N HIS A 46 42.18 4.13 -35.10
CA HIS A 46 41.95 5.53 -34.77
C HIS A 46 41.36 5.57 -33.36
N GLY A 47 41.71 6.57 -32.55
CA GLY A 47 41.26 6.66 -31.16
C GLY A 47 39.74 6.48 -31.04
N GLY A 48 39.31 5.74 -30.03
CA GLY A 48 37.92 5.29 -29.91
C GLY A 48 37.63 4.63 -28.58
N TRP A 49 36.35 4.43 -28.31
CA TRP A 49 35.88 3.71 -27.13
C TRP A 49 36.05 2.21 -27.34
N ILE A 50 36.62 1.54 -26.35
CA ILE A 50 36.70 0.07 -26.27
C ILE A 50 36.00 -0.40 -25.00
N ARG A 51 35.44 -1.60 -25.08
CA ARG A 51 34.80 -2.27 -23.97
C ARG A 51 35.44 -3.64 -23.82
N TYR A 52 35.86 -3.99 -22.60
CA TYR A 52 36.48 -5.28 -22.33
C TYR A 52 36.11 -5.79 -20.95
N PRO A 53 36.00 -7.12 -20.77
CA PRO A 53 35.71 -7.70 -19.47
C PRO A 53 36.88 -7.42 -18.52
N SER A 54 36.58 -6.92 -17.32
CA SER A 54 37.57 -6.80 -16.25
C SER A 54 37.91 -8.20 -15.74
N ARG A 55 39.21 -8.54 -15.68
CA ARG A 55 39.68 -9.83 -15.15
C ARG A 55 39.84 -9.83 -13.63
N ASP A 56 39.94 -8.63 -13.05
CA ASP A 56 40.16 -8.41 -11.62
C ASP A 56 38.86 -8.13 -10.83
N ALA A 57 37.72 -8.05 -11.54
CA ALA A 57 36.41 -7.78 -10.95
C ALA A 57 35.44 -8.95 -11.22
N PRO A 58 34.53 -9.25 -10.29
CA PRO A 58 33.67 -10.45 -10.35
C PRO A 58 32.75 -10.44 -11.59
N GLU A 59 33.03 -11.33 -12.54
CA GLU A 59 32.24 -11.91 -13.65
C GLU A 59 31.23 -11.06 -14.48
N SER A 60 31.06 -9.76 -14.23
CA SER A 60 30.07 -8.92 -14.93
C SER A 60 30.56 -7.50 -15.23
N ASP A 61 31.76 -7.15 -14.79
CA ASP A 61 32.22 -5.76 -14.87
C ASP A 61 32.90 -5.49 -16.21
N GLU A 62 32.14 -4.87 -17.11
CA GLU A 62 32.69 -4.30 -18.33
C GLU A 62 33.50 -3.03 -17.99
N VAL A 63 34.73 -2.96 -18.49
CA VAL A 63 35.53 -1.75 -18.44
C VAL A 63 35.25 -0.96 -19.70
N LEU A 64 34.66 0.23 -19.54
CA LEU A 64 34.57 1.20 -20.64
C LEU A 64 35.84 2.05 -20.64
N ALA A 65 36.66 1.91 -21.68
CA ALA A 65 37.90 2.66 -21.82
C ALA A 65 37.96 3.47 -23.11
N PHE A 66 38.53 4.66 -23.02
CA PHE A 66 38.81 5.52 -24.16
C PHE A 66 40.27 5.40 -24.56
N VAL A 67 40.52 5.13 -25.84
CA VAL A 67 41.85 4.99 -26.42
C VAL A 67 42.19 6.25 -27.22
N ARG A 68 43.29 6.91 -26.88
CA ARG A 68 43.81 8.07 -27.63
C ARG A 68 45.26 7.80 -28.08
N ALA A 69 45.55 8.10 -29.35
CA ALA A 69 46.92 8.05 -29.87
C ALA A 69 47.76 9.22 -29.33
N LEU A 70 49.01 8.95 -28.96
CA LEU A 70 49.94 9.96 -28.44
C LEU A 70 50.87 10.47 -29.54
N PRO A 71 51.29 11.75 -29.49
CA PRO A 71 52.35 12.28 -30.35
C PRO A 71 53.67 11.55 -30.06
N GLY A 72 54.01 10.58 -30.93
CA GLY A 72 55.11 9.62 -30.74
C GLY A 72 54.75 8.16 -31.07
N GLY A 73 53.49 7.87 -31.41
CA GLY A 73 53.05 6.55 -31.89
C GLY A 73 52.69 5.55 -30.78
N GLY A 74 52.55 6.01 -29.52
CA GLY A 74 51.99 5.20 -28.42
C GLY A 74 50.48 5.43 -28.24
N TRP A 75 49.87 4.70 -27.31
CA TRP A 75 48.45 4.77 -26.98
C TRP A 75 48.24 5.03 -25.49
N LEU A 76 47.26 5.87 -25.14
CA LEU A 76 46.76 6.03 -23.78
C LEU A 76 45.35 5.45 -23.74
N VAL A 77 45.15 4.54 -22.79
CA VAL A 77 43.87 3.92 -22.47
C VAL A 77 43.46 4.43 -21.10
N SER A 78 42.33 5.12 -21.01
CA SER A 78 41.75 5.56 -19.73
C SER A 78 40.31 5.05 -19.65
N GLY A 79 40.00 4.24 -18.66
CA GLY A 79 38.67 3.66 -18.49
C GLY A 79 38.22 3.60 -17.05
N ARG A 80 36.94 3.26 -16.88
CA ARG A 80 36.32 3.03 -15.58
C ARG A 80 35.57 1.71 -15.56
N THR A 81 35.75 0.93 -14.50
CA THR A 81 34.96 -0.28 -14.23
C THR A 81 33.56 0.14 -13.79
N THR A 82 32.49 -0.38 -14.40
CA THR A 82 31.10 -0.05 -14.02
C THR A 82 30.55 -0.86 -12.85
N GLY A 83 31.42 -1.52 -12.09
CA GLY A 83 31.05 -2.64 -11.22
C GLY A 83 30.36 -2.35 -9.90
N GLU A 84 30.41 -1.11 -9.44
CA GLU A 84 29.76 -0.77 -8.17
C GLU A 84 28.25 -0.48 -8.33
N GLN A 85 27.76 -0.34 -9.57
CA GLN A 85 26.34 -0.05 -9.83
C GLN A 85 25.42 -1.26 -9.65
N GLU A 86 25.88 -2.47 -9.95
CA GLU A 86 24.99 -3.64 -9.97
C GLU A 86 24.62 -4.10 -8.54
N ARG A 87 25.57 -4.05 -7.59
CA ARG A 87 25.29 -4.36 -6.17
C ARG A 87 24.35 -3.36 -5.52
N LEU A 88 24.53 -2.07 -5.80
CA LEU A 88 23.61 -1.04 -5.31
C LEU A 88 22.21 -1.20 -5.91
N ARG A 89 22.13 -1.54 -7.21
CA ARG A 89 20.85 -1.85 -7.87
C ARG A 89 20.16 -3.06 -7.25
N GLU A 90 20.86 -4.16 -6.99
CA GLU A 90 20.29 -5.34 -6.35
C GLU A 90 19.80 -5.05 -4.92
N LEU A 91 20.55 -4.27 -4.15
CA LEU A 91 20.11 -3.86 -2.81
C LEU A 91 18.86 -2.97 -2.87
N ILE A 92 18.83 -1.99 -3.79
CA ILE A 92 17.69 -1.09 -3.95
C ILE A 92 16.45 -1.86 -4.43
N THR A 93 16.58 -2.74 -5.43
CA THR A 93 15.45 -3.52 -5.94
C THR A 93 14.90 -4.48 -4.90
N ARG A 94 15.78 -5.16 -4.14
CA ARG A 94 15.37 -6.06 -3.06
C ARG A 94 14.67 -5.32 -1.93
N LEU A 95 15.22 -4.20 -1.46
CA LEU A 95 14.60 -3.37 -0.44
C LEU A 95 13.27 -2.77 -0.92
N GLY A 96 13.19 -2.37 -2.20
CA GLY A 96 11.98 -1.89 -2.83
C GLY A 96 10.89 -2.97 -2.94
N ALA A 97 11.26 -4.20 -3.30
CA ALA A 97 10.32 -5.32 -3.35
C ALA A 97 9.75 -5.63 -1.96
N VAL A 98 10.61 -5.67 -0.93
CA VAL A 98 10.18 -5.90 0.46
C VAL A 98 9.24 -4.80 0.94
N SER A 99 9.55 -3.52 0.66
CA SER A 99 8.71 -2.41 1.08
C SER A 99 7.34 -2.42 0.38
N LEU A 100 7.28 -2.78 -0.90
CA LEU A 100 6.03 -2.95 -1.64
C LEU A 100 5.18 -4.09 -1.07
N VAL A 101 5.79 -5.23 -0.76
CA VAL A 101 5.08 -6.37 -0.15
C VAL A 101 4.53 -5.98 1.23
N LEU A 102 5.34 -5.32 2.05
CA LEU A 102 4.90 -4.84 3.36
C LEU A 102 3.75 -3.83 3.24
N LEU A 103 3.84 -2.90 2.30
CA LEU A 103 2.77 -1.91 2.05
C LEU A 103 1.48 -2.60 1.58
N ALA A 104 1.58 -3.57 0.67
CA ALA A 104 0.43 -4.35 0.19
C ALA A 104 -0.23 -5.16 1.33
N LEU A 105 0.56 -5.78 2.20
CA LEU A 105 0.05 -6.50 3.37
C LEU A 105 -0.63 -5.55 4.36
N LEU A 106 -0.02 -4.39 4.62
CA LEU A 106 -0.53 -3.43 5.60
C LEU A 106 -1.82 -2.77 5.11
N THR A 107 -1.88 -2.37 3.85
CA THR A 107 -3.10 -1.85 3.21
C THR A 107 -4.18 -2.92 3.08
N GLY A 108 -3.82 -4.16 2.73
CA GLY A 108 -4.75 -5.29 2.68
C GLY A 108 -5.34 -5.62 4.04
N LEU A 109 -4.52 -5.65 5.09
CA LEU A 109 -4.97 -5.88 6.47
C LEU A 109 -5.89 -4.77 6.95
N LEU A 110 -5.52 -3.50 6.73
CA LEU A 110 -6.33 -2.36 7.13
C LEU A 110 -7.67 -2.34 6.38
N GLY A 111 -7.66 -2.63 5.08
CA GLY A 111 -8.88 -2.76 4.27
C GLY A 111 -9.78 -3.90 4.74
N TRP A 112 -9.20 -5.05 5.09
CA TRP A 112 -9.95 -6.18 5.65
C TRP A 112 -10.59 -5.85 7.00
N LEU A 113 -9.86 -5.19 7.90
CA LEU A 113 -10.37 -4.75 9.20
C LEU A 113 -11.51 -3.73 9.05
N LEU A 114 -11.35 -2.73 8.18
CA LEU A 114 -12.40 -1.76 7.87
C LEU A 114 -13.65 -2.45 7.33
N ARG A 115 -13.49 -3.32 6.32
CA ARG A 115 -14.61 -4.07 5.74
C ARG A 115 -15.33 -4.91 6.79
N ARG A 116 -14.59 -5.62 7.65
CA ARG A 116 -15.18 -6.44 8.71
C ARG A 116 -15.93 -5.58 9.74
N SER A 117 -15.37 -4.45 10.15
CA SER A 117 -16.02 -3.53 11.10
C SER A 117 -17.31 -2.93 10.51
N ILE A 118 -17.26 -2.46 9.27
CA ILE A 118 -18.41 -1.85 8.57
C ILE A 118 -19.53 -2.88 8.40
N ASN A 119 -19.24 -4.05 7.83
CA ASN A 119 -20.24 -5.08 7.60
C ASN A 119 -20.90 -5.53 8.91
N ARG A 120 -20.10 -5.78 9.97
CA ARG A 120 -20.66 -6.21 11.26
C ARG A 120 -21.62 -5.17 11.83
N SER A 121 -21.27 -3.88 11.76
CA SER A 121 -22.13 -2.82 12.26
C SER A 121 -23.39 -2.66 11.42
N LEU A 122 -23.28 -2.74 10.10
CA LEU A 122 -24.40 -2.58 9.19
C LEU A 122 -25.39 -3.74 9.32
N THR A 123 -24.89 -4.99 9.32
CA THR A 123 -25.74 -6.18 9.47
C THR A 123 -26.45 -6.19 10.81
N ALA A 124 -25.81 -5.79 11.90
CA ALA A 124 -26.47 -5.69 13.21
C ALA A 124 -27.63 -4.69 13.21
N SER A 125 -27.45 -3.52 12.59
CA SER A 125 -28.51 -2.52 12.46
C SER A 125 -29.66 -3.01 11.59
N LEU A 126 -29.36 -3.63 10.44
CA LEU A 126 -30.37 -4.17 9.53
C LEU A 126 -31.19 -5.28 10.19
N ASP A 127 -30.52 -6.22 10.86
CA ASP A 127 -31.19 -7.32 11.57
C ASP A 127 -32.15 -6.82 12.67
N THR A 128 -31.76 -5.75 13.38
CA THR A 128 -32.65 -5.12 14.37
C THR A 128 -33.89 -4.53 13.69
N VAL A 129 -33.68 -3.79 12.59
CA VAL A 129 -34.79 -3.16 11.84
C VAL A 129 -35.74 -4.22 11.28
N ASP A 130 -35.20 -5.32 10.76
CA ASP A 130 -36.01 -6.45 10.25
C ASP A 130 -36.83 -7.11 11.38
N ARG A 131 -36.24 -7.29 12.57
CA ARG A 131 -36.96 -7.82 13.75
C ARG A 131 -38.07 -6.88 14.24
N VAL A 132 -37.81 -5.58 14.28
CA VAL A 132 -38.84 -4.58 14.62
C VAL A 132 -39.95 -4.59 13.57
N ALA A 133 -39.61 -4.66 12.29
CA ALA A 133 -40.58 -4.76 11.20
C ALA A 133 -41.45 -6.03 11.30
N ALA A 134 -40.91 -7.11 11.88
CA ALA A 134 -41.65 -8.32 12.21
C ALA A 134 -42.53 -8.23 13.48
N GLY A 135 -42.50 -7.09 14.20
CA GLY A 135 -43.34 -6.81 15.36
C GLY A 135 -42.61 -6.80 16.71
N HIS A 136 -41.30 -7.06 16.74
CA HIS A 136 -40.50 -7.00 17.98
C HIS A 136 -40.09 -5.55 18.30
N LEU A 137 -41.06 -4.75 18.77
CA LEU A 137 -40.89 -3.30 18.97
C LEU A 137 -39.95 -2.92 20.12
N ASP A 138 -39.60 -3.87 20.98
CA ASP A 138 -38.69 -3.72 22.12
C ASP A 138 -37.20 -3.85 21.75
N GLU A 139 -36.90 -4.37 20.55
CA GLU A 139 -35.53 -4.51 20.05
C GLU A 139 -34.88 -3.15 19.73
N ARG A 140 -33.56 -3.06 19.97
CA ARG A 140 -32.77 -1.84 19.72
C ARG A 140 -31.43 -2.16 19.10
N VAL A 141 -30.95 -1.24 18.27
CA VAL A 141 -29.63 -1.35 17.64
C VAL A 141 -28.57 -1.26 18.73
N PRO A 142 -27.63 -2.21 18.82
CA PRO A 142 -26.58 -2.19 19.83
C PRO A 142 -25.78 -0.88 19.80
N GLU A 143 -25.57 -0.27 20.96
CA GLU A 143 -24.81 0.97 21.05
C GLU A 143 -23.32 0.72 20.75
N ARG A 144 -22.82 1.43 19.73
CA ARG A 144 -21.41 1.42 19.39
C ARG A 144 -20.68 2.52 20.16
N PRO A 145 -19.57 2.22 20.85
CA PRO A 145 -18.76 3.25 21.49
C PRO A 145 -18.11 4.16 20.44
N GLY A 146 -18.00 5.45 20.75
CA GLY A 146 -17.40 6.48 19.89
C GLY A 146 -18.42 7.44 19.27
N ASN A 147 -17.93 8.33 18.42
CA ASN A 147 -18.73 9.36 17.75
C ASN A 147 -18.56 9.34 16.23
N ASP A 148 -18.31 8.15 15.66
CA ASP A 148 -18.24 7.95 14.22
C ASP A 148 -19.63 7.99 13.57
N GLY A 149 -19.68 7.99 12.23
CA GLY A 149 -20.92 8.04 11.47
C GLY A 149 -21.87 6.88 11.78
N PHE A 150 -21.35 5.69 12.11
CA PHE A 150 -22.16 4.51 12.43
C PHE A 150 -22.76 4.58 13.84
N ALA A 151 -22.01 5.10 14.82
CA ALA A 151 -22.53 5.35 16.16
C ALA A 151 -23.65 6.41 16.15
N ARG A 152 -23.53 7.43 15.28
CA ARG A 152 -24.61 8.41 15.06
C ARG A 152 -25.83 7.80 14.37
N LEU A 153 -25.62 6.90 13.40
CA LEU A 153 -26.69 6.17 12.73
C LEU A 153 -27.48 5.30 13.73
N GLY A 154 -26.80 4.48 14.54
CA GLY A 154 -27.44 3.62 15.54
C GLY A 154 -28.31 4.40 16.53
N ARG A 155 -27.78 5.51 17.09
CA ARG A 155 -28.55 6.41 17.96
C ARG A 155 -29.75 7.07 17.26
N THR A 156 -29.65 7.33 15.96
CA THR A 156 -30.74 7.92 15.18
C THR A 156 -31.82 6.88 14.88
N LEU A 157 -31.43 5.65 14.55
CA LEU A 157 -32.35 4.53 14.38
C LEU A 157 -33.10 4.24 15.69
N ASN A 158 -32.40 4.14 16.82
CA ASN A 158 -33.05 3.89 18.11
C ASN A 158 -34.10 4.98 18.45
N ARG A 159 -33.82 6.27 18.22
CA ARG A 159 -34.83 7.33 18.38
C ARG A 159 -36.06 7.15 17.48
N MET A 160 -35.87 6.68 16.25
CA MET A 160 -36.98 6.37 15.36
C MET A 160 -37.78 5.17 15.89
N LEU A 161 -37.11 4.13 16.38
CA LEU A 161 -37.72 2.94 16.98
C LEU A 161 -38.51 3.29 18.24
N ASP A 162 -37.96 4.13 19.11
CA ASP A 162 -38.66 4.64 20.30
C ASP A 162 -39.96 5.35 19.90
N ARG A 163 -39.92 6.18 18.85
CA ARG A 163 -41.11 6.87 18.37
C ARG A 163 -42.16 5.92 17.80
N ILE A 164 -41.74 4.86 17.11
CA ILE A 164 -42.65 3.82 16.61
C ILE A 164 -43.30 3.10 17.79
N GLN A 165 -42.53 2.73 18.81
CA GLN A 165 -43.05 2.06 20.01
C GLN A 165 -44.07 2.94 20.74
N GLU A 166 -43.80 4.23 20.91
CA GLU A 166 -44.74 5.21 21.48
C GLU A 166 -46.05 5.28 20.67
N LEU A 167 -45.95 5.36 19.33
CA LEU A 167 -47.12 5.44 18.46
C LEU A 167 -47.98 4.18 18.54
N VAL A 168 -47.37 3.00 18.50
CA VAL A 168 -48.09 1.72 18.61
C VAL A 168 -48.74 1.57 19.98
N GLY A 169 -48.02 1.90 21.07
CA GLY A 169 -48.58 1.89 22.42
C GLY A 169 -49.75 2.87 22.57
N GLY A 170 -49.65 4.05 21.96
CA GLY A 170 -50.74 5.04 21.92
C GLY A 170 -51.99 4.50 21.23
N ILE A 171 -51.83 3.83 20.09
CA ILE A 171 -52.94 3.19 19.37
C ILE A 171 -53.60 2.12 20.24
N GLN A 172 -52.83 1.22 20.85
CA GLN A 172 -53.37 0.17 21.71
C GLN A 172 -54.16 0.75 22.89
N SER A 173 -53.59 1.74 23.60
CA SER A 173 -54.30 2.38 24.73
C SER A 173 -55.61 3.07 24.31
N SER A 174 -55.63 3.66 23.11
CA SER A 174 -56.82 4.32 22.56
C SER A 174 -57.89 3.30 22.17
N THR A 175 -57.49 2.18 21.57
CA THR A 175 -58.40 1.07 21.26
C THR A 175 -59.00 0.46 22.52
N ASP A 176 -58.21 0.26 23.57
CA ASP A 176 -58.69 -0.25 24.85
C ASP A 176 -59.70 0.69 25.52
N ALA A 177 -59.43 2.00 25.48
CA ALA A 177 -60.36 3.02 25.98
C ALA A 177 -61.68 3.01 25.21
N ILE A 178 -61.64 2.98 23.87
CA ILE A 178 -62.85 2.91 23.03
C ILE A 178 -63.65 1.64 23.32
N ALA A 179 -62.98 0.49 23.45
CA ALA A 179 -63.63 -0.77 23.77
C ALA A 179 -64.36 -0.70 25.12
N HIS A 180 -63.74 -0.08 26.12
CA HIS A 180 -64.35 0.14 27.43
C HIS A 180 -65.57 1.08 27.35
N ASP A 181 -65.43 2.18 26.61
CA ASP A 181 -66.45 3.21 26.45
C ASP A 181 -67.67 2.71 25.66
N LEU A 182 -67.48 1.76 24.73
CA LEU A 182 -68.57 1.12 23.98
C LEU A 182 -69.25 0.00 24.78
N ARG A 183 -68.52 -0.73 25.63
CA ARG A 183 -69.05 -1.86 26.41
C ARG A 183 -70.14 -1.42 27.38
N THR A 184 -69.94 -0.28 28.05
CA THR A 184 -70.86 0.28 29.05
C THR A 184 -72.25 0.63 28.46
N PRO A 185 -72.37 1.41 27.37
CA PRO A 185 -73.65 1.72 26.75
C PRO A 185 -74.30 0.51 26.08
N LEU A 186 -73.54 -0.39 25.46
CA LEU A 186 -74.10 -1.62 24.86
C LEU A 186 -74.73 -2.53 25.92
N MET A 187 -74.06 -2.70 27.07
CA MET A 187 -74.61 -3.48 28.17
C MET A 187 -75.91 -2.86 28.70
N ARG A 188 -75.97 -1.52 28.79
CA ARG A 188 -77.20 -0.79 29.15
C ARG A 188 -78.33 -0.96 28.12
N LEU A 189 -78.01 -0.92 26.82
CA LEU A 189 -78.99 -1.11 25.76
C LEU A 189 -79.57 -2.54 25.81
N LYS A 190 -78.70 -3.53 26.02
CA LYS A 190 -79.10 -4.93 26.17
C LYS A 190 -80.04 -5.12 27.36
N THR A 191 -79.71 -4.58 28.53
CA THR A 191 -80.60 -4.66 29.71
C THR A 191 -81.95 -3.98 29.49
N ARG A 192 -82.02 -2.93 28.66
CA ARG A 192 -83.30 -2.29 28.32
C ARG A 192 -84.15 -3.16 27.38
N LEU A 193 -83.52 -3.84 26.42
CA LEU A 193 -84.22 -4.78 25.54
C LEU A 193 -84.75 -5.99 26.32
N GLU A 194 -83.94 -6.58 27.20
CA GLU A 194 -84.37 -7.69 28.08
C GLU A 194 -85.53 -7.30 29.00
N ALA A 195 -85.53 -6.07 29.53
CA ALA A 195 -86.63 -5.57 30.36
C ALA A 195 -87.95 -5.41 29.59
N VAL A 196 -87.89 -5.00 28.31
CA VAL A 196 -89.07 -4.91 27.45
C VAL A 196 -89.60 -6.30 27.10
N GLU A 197 -88.71 -7.26 26.83
CA GLU A 197 -89.07 -8.64 26.50
C GLU A 197 -89.69 -9.38 27.70
N THR A 198 -89.26 -9.09 28.93
CA THR A 198 -89.83 -9.71 30.15
C THR A 198 -91.13 -9.04 30.61
N SER A 199 -91.45 -7.86 30.08
CA SER A 199 -92.68 -7.11 30.43
C SER A 199 -93.84 -7.34 29.44
N ALA A 200 -93.65 -8.20 28.44
CA ALA A 200 -94.66 -8.64 27.47
C ALA A 200 -95.17 -10.04 27.81
#